data_AF-A0A383B3A3-F1
#
_entry.id   AF-A0A383B3A3-F1
#
_cell.length_a   1.000
_cell.length_b   1.000
_cell.length_c   1.000
_cell.angle_alpha   90.00
_cell.angle_beta   90.00
_cell.angle_gamma   90.00
#
_symmetry.space_group_name_H-M   'P 1'
#
loop_
_entity.id
_entity.type
_entity.pdbx_description
1 polymer ?
#
loop_
_entity_poly.entity_id
_entity_poly.type
_entity_poly.pdbx_seq_one_letter_code
_entity_poly.pdbx_strand_id
1 'polypeptide(L)'
;MNHRTIKTLTFILVIFSGLAVSNTQEVQSNENLVVLESNSDVPNFSTPTIYASFNDNLKSEFTKAIQREFNAASKRAGISVAVYTKDKLWVYSQGIADSTTEMTVNTPILIGSTSKTLVSSLILMQIE
;
A
#
# COMPACT_ATOMS: atom_id res chain seq x y z
N MET A 1 41.95 9.20 -32.59
CA MET A 1 40.75 8.84 -31.80
C MET A 1 41.20 8.41 -30.42
N ASN A 2 41.04 9.26 -29.41
CA ASN A 2 41.35 8.95 -28.02
C ASN A 2 40.04 8.75 -27.27
N HIS A 3 39.78 7.52 -26.80
CA HIS A 3 38.62 7.21 -25.97
C HIS A 3 38.91 7.63 -24.53
N ARG A 4 38.17 8.62 -24.03
CA ARG A 4 38.15 9.01 -22.63
C ARG A 4 37.24 8.05 -21.86
N THR A 5 37.80 7.33 -20.91
CA THR A 5 37.09 6.45 -19.96
C THR A 5 36.21 7.28 -19.04
N ILE A 6 34.90 7.04 -19.05
CA ILE A 6 33.94 7.65 -18.12
C ILE A 6 33.96 6.81 -16.84
N LYS A 7 34.36 7.40 -15.70
CA LYS A 7 34.22 6.77 -14.39
C LYS A 7 32.77 6.88 -13.92
N THR A 8 32.08 5.75 -13.83
CA THR A 8 30.73 5.66 -13.25
C THR A 8 30.81 5.87 -11.74
N LEU A 9 30.10 6.87 -11.22
CA LEU A 9 30.00 7.16 -9.79
C LEU A 9 28.79 6.42 -9.22
N THR A 10 29.02 5.36 -8.46
CA THR A 10 27.98 4.60 -7.76
C THR A 10 27.61 5.32 -6.47
N PHE A 11 26.36 5.77 -6.34
CA PHE A 11 25.79 6.21 -5.07
C PHE A 11 25.08 5.03 -4.39
N ILE A 12 25.58 4.58 -3.24
CA ILE A 12 24.90 3.61 -2.38
C ILE A 12 24.09 4.40 -1.35
N LEU A 13 22.77 4.23 -1.38
CA LEU A 13 21.87 4.75 -0.34
C LEU A 13 21.77 3.70 0.78
N VAL A 14 22.43 3.96 1.93
CA VAL A 14 22.28 3.13 3.14
C VAL A 14 21.27 3.82 4.05
N ILE A 15 20.11 3.19 4.28
CA ILE A 15 19.12 3.68 5.24
C ILE A 15 19.36 2.95 6.57
N PHE A 16 20.04 3.61 7.51
CA PHE A 16 20.11 3.16 8.90
C PHE A 16 18.75 3.41 9.55
N SER A 17 18.02 2.35 9.88
CA SER A 17 16.83 2.44 10.76
C SER A 17 17.28 2.18 12.19
N GLY A 18 17.49 3.24 12.95
CA GLY A 18 17.85 3.11 14.36
C GLY A 18 18.09 4.46 15.01
N LEU A 19 17.01 5.17 15.35
CA LEU A 19 17.07 6.22 16.36
C LEU A 19 15.81 6.12 17.23
N ALA A 20 15.94 5.44 18.37
CA ALA A 20 15.04 5.62 19.49
C ALA A 20 15.41 6.97 20.11
N VAL A 21 14.55 7.98 19.94
CA VAL A 21 14.68 9.26 20.63
C VAL A 21 13.96 9.13 21.97
N SER A 22 14.71 8.85 23.03
CA SER A 22 14.25 9.07 24.40
C SER A 22 14.45 10.53 24.74
N ASN A 23 13.40 11.35 24.60
CA ASN A 23 13.41 12.71 25.13
C ASN A 23 13.13 12.65 26.64
N THR A 24 14.20 12.63 27.44
CA THR A 24 14.14 13.18 28.80
C THR A 24 14.39 14.68 28.66
N GLN A 25 13.33 15.49 28.82
CA GLN A 25 13.49 16.92 29.05
C GLN A 25 12.72 17.29 30.31
N GLU A 26 13.45 17.87 31.25
CA GLU A 26 12.98 18.36 32.53
C GLU A 26 11.91 19.44 32.35
N VAL A 27 10.93 19.39 33.24
CA VAL A 27 9.78 20.29 33.29
C VAL A 27 10.25 21.70 33.66
N GLN A 28 10.04 22.67 32.77
CA GLN A 28 9.82 24.06 33.17
C GLN A 28 8.50 24.57 32.57
N SER A 29 7.61 24.92 33.48
CA SER A 29 6.22 25.28 33.26
C SER A 29 6.09 26.75 32.86
N ASN A 30 5.60 27.01 31.66
CA ASN A 30 4.67 28.10 31.37
C ASN A 30 4.23 28.11 29.89
N GLU A 31 2.94 28.43 29.73
CA GLU A 31 2.27 28.98 28.54
C GLU A 31 1.59 28.01 27.57
N ASN A 32 0.26 28.14 27.55
CA ASN A 32 -0.71 27.66 26.57
C ASN A 32 -0.61 26.20 26.14
N LEU A 33 -1.46 25.38 26.77
CA LEU A 33 -1.88 24.10 26.24
C LEU A 33 -2.66 24.34 24.93
N VAL A 34 -1.94 24.49 23.81
CA VAL A 34 -2.51 24.16 22.52
C VAL A 34 -2.73 22.66 22.58
N VAL A 35 -3.95 22.27 22.95
CA VAL A 35 -4.45 20.92 22.66
C VAL A 35 -4.32 20.80 21.16
N LEU A 36 -3.27 20.14 20.69
CA LEU A 36 -3.26 19.57 19.36
C LEU A 36 -4.40 18.56 19.40
N GLU A 37 -5.59 18.99 18.98
CA GLU A 37 -6.62 18.05 18.55
C GLU A 37 -5.94 17.21 17.48
N SER A 38 -5.49 16.02 17.87
CA SER A 38 -5.16 14.99 16.90
C SER A 38 -6.47 14.68 16.21
N ASN A 39 -6.73 15.34 15.09
CA ASN A 39 -7.68 14.85 14.10
C ASN A 39 -7.15 13.50 13.65
N SER A 40 -7.43 12.45 14.44
CA SER A 40 -7.16 11.06 14.10
C SER A 40 -8.26 10.61 13.17
N ASP A 41 -8.46 11.33 12.07
CA ASP A 41 -9.27 10.86 10.94
C ASP A 41 -8.47 9.74 10.28
N VAL A 42 -8.47 8.58 10.94
CA VAL A 42 -7.90 7.35 10.41
C VAL A 42 -8.71 7.01 9.15
N PRO A 43 -8.07 6.90 7.97
CA PRO A 43 -8.79 6.58 6.75
C PRO A 43 -9.54 5.25 6.89
N ASN A 44 -10.85 5.28 6.60
CA ASN A 44 -11.67 4.09 6.56
C ASN A 44 -11.73 3.53 5.13
N PHE A 45 -11.21 2.32 4.93
CA PHE A 45 -11.23 1.63 3.65
C PHE A 45 -12.39 0.64 3.62
N SER A 46 -13.26 0.77 2.61
CA SER A 46 -14.39 -0.15 2.41
C SER A 46 -14.60 -0.45 0.93
N THR A 47 -15.11 -1.65 0.65
CA THR A 47 -15.46 -2.05 -0.72
C THR A 47 -16.75 -1.34 -1.15
N PRO A 48 -16.78 -0.65 -2.30
CA PRO A 48 -17.98 0.02 -2.78
C PRO A 48 -19.11 -0.98 -3.08
N THR A 49 -20.34 -0.63 -2.73
CA THR A 49 -21.55 -1.46 -2.96
C THR A 49 -22.27 -1.16 -4.28
N ILE A 50 -21.74 -0.21 -5.06
CA ILE A 50 -22.36 0.28 -6.31
C ILE A 50 -22.18 -0.66 -7.50
N TYR A 51 -21.35 -1.70 -7.38
CA TYR A 51 -21.01 -2.60 -8.47
C TYR A 51 -21.81 -3.89 -8.42
N ALA A 52 -22.19 -4.40 -9.60
CA ALA A 52 -22.79 -5.72 -9.72
C ALA A 52 -21.76 -6.83 -9.46
N SER A 53 -22.24 -8.02 -9.13
CA SER A 53 -21.38 -9.19 -8.95
C SER A 53 -21.14 -9.90 -10.29
N PHE A 54 -19.96 -10.52 -10.43
CA PHE A 54 -19.75 -11.52 -11.48
C PHE A 54 -20.61 -12.77 -11.20
N ASN A 55 -20.85 -13.59 -12.23
CA ASN A 55 -21.52 -14.88 -12.03
C ASN A 55 -20.65 -15.82 -11.18
N ASP A 56 -21.29 -16.79 -10.53
CA ASP A 56 -20.62 -17.66 -9.55
C ASP A 56 -19.51 -18.53 -10.16
N ASN A 57 -19.67 -18.97 -11.42
CA ASN A 57 -18.65 -19.72 -12.12
C ASN A 57 -17.35 -18.90 -12.27
N LEU A 58 -17.46 -17.65 -12.74
CA LEU A 58 -16.28 -16.77 -12.87
C LEU A 58 -15.67 -16.44 -11.52
N LYS A 59 -16.47 -16.18 -10.49
CA LYS A 59 -15.95 -15.94 -9.13
C LYS A 59 -15.18 -17.15 -8.61
N SER A 60 -15.66 -18.37 -8.87
CA SER A 60 -14.97 -19.61 -8.53
C SER A 60 -13.64 -19.73 -9.27
N GLU A 61 -13.62 -19.47 -10.58
CA GLU A 61 -12.39 -19.54 -11.38
C GLU A 61 -11.36 -18.48 -10.97
N PHE A 62 -11.79 -17.24 -10.69
CA PHE A 62 -10.90 -16.20 -10.15
C PHE A 62 -10.30 -16.64 -8.81
N THR A 63 -11.12 -17.17 -7.90
CA THR A 63 -10.67 -17.66 -6.59
C THR A 63 -9.64 -18.78 -6.73
N LYS A 64 -9.94 -19.79 -7.56
CA LYS A 64 -9.04 -20.93 -7.80
C LYS A 64 -7.70 -20.48 -8.39
N ALA A 65 -7.73 -19.55 -9.36
CA ALA A 65 -6.52 -19.03 -9.97
C ALA A 65 -5.63 -18.34 -8.92
N ILE A 66 -6.19 -17.45 -8.10
CA ILE A 66 -5.43 -16.77 -7.03
C ILE A 66 -4.92 -17.78 -6.00
N GLN A 67 -5.76 -18.70 -5.53
CA GLN A 67 -5.35 -19.71 -4.55
C GLN A 67 -4.23 -20.60 -5.07
N ARG A 68 -4.28 -21.02 -6.34
CA ARG A 68 -3.23 -21.84 -6.95
C ARG A 68 -1.87 -21.12 -6.93
N GLU A 69 -1.82 -19.88 -7.41
CA GLU A 69 -0.57 -19.12 -7.45
C GLU A 69 -0.08 -18.75 -6.04
N PHE A 70 -0.98 -18.27 -5.19
CA PHE A 70 -0.64 -17.89 -3.82
C PHE A 70 -0.12 -19.09 -3.03
N ASN A 71 -0.77 -20.25 -3.11
CA ASN A 71 -0.35 -21.45 -2.38
C ASN A 71 0.93 -22.09 -2.94
N ALA A 72 1.29 -21.82 -4.20
CA ALA A 72 2.54 -22.27 -4.79
C ALA A 72 3.76 -21.38 -4.41
N ALA A 73 3.54 -20.12 -4.03
CA ALA A 73 4.62 -19.18 -3.73
C ALA A 73 5.40 -19.53 -2.45
N SER A 74 6.72 -19.64 -2.52
CA SER A 74 7.57 -20.00 -1.36
C SER A 74 7.65 -18.92 -0.28
N LYS A 75 7.45 -17.65 -0.66
CA LYS A 75 7.41 -16.50 0.25
C LYS A 75 6.11 -15.74 0.02
N ARG A 76 5.24 -15.75 1.02
CA ARG A 76 3.93 -15.10 0.99
C ARG A 76 3.53 -14.70 2.41
N ALA A 77 2.94 -13.52 2.55
CA ALA A 77 2.33 -13.06 3.80
C ALA A 77 0.80 -13.03 3.61
N GLY A 78 0.32 -12.11 2.78
CA GLY A 78 -1.05 -12.10 2.28
C GLY A 78 -1.17 -11.38 0.94
N ILE A 79 -2.34 -11.51 0.33
CA ILE A 79 -2.71 -10.88 -0.93
C ILE A 79 -4.14 -10.34 -0.85
N SER A 80 -4.38 -9.18 -1.48
CA SER A 80 -5.71 -8.63 -1.75
C SER A 80 -5.82 -8.36 -3.26
N VAL A 81 -6.91 -8.82 -3.87
CA VAL A 81 -7.11 -8.79 -5.32
C VAL A 81 -8.50 -8.24 -5.62
N ALA A 82 -8.57 -7.37 -6.62
CA ALA A 82 -9.82 -6.90 -7.19
C ALA A 82 -9.82 -7.12 -8.70
N VAL A 83 -10.90 -7.72 -9.22
CA VAL A 83 -11.17 -7.80 -10.66
C VAL A 83 -12.34 -6.88 -10.95
N TYR A 84 -12.10 -5.92 -11.84
CA TYR A 84 -13.06 -4.88 -12.19
C TYR A 84 -13.38 -4.91 -13.68
N THR A 85 -14.65 -4.73 -13.99
CA THR A 85 -15.15 -4.32 -15.30
C THR A 85 -16.13 -3.17 -15.09
N LYS A 86 -16.44 -2.39 -16.13
CA LYS A 86 -17.25 -1.16 -16.09
C LYS A 86 -18.37 -1.12 -15.04
N ASP A 87 -19.11 -2.23 -14.86
CA ASP A 87 -20.25 -2.34 -13.95
C ASP A 87 -20.10 -3.43 -12.87
N LYS A 88 -19.02 -4.23 -12.87
CA LYS A 88 -18.87 -5.37 -11.95
C LYS A 88 -17.57 -5.37 -11.19
N LEU A 89 -17.64 -5.83 -9.94
CA LEU A 89 -16.51 -5.97 -9.05
C LEU A 89 -16.51 -7.35 -8.39
N TRP A 90 -15.33 -7.97 -8.35
CA TRP A 90 -15.04 -9.11 -7.49
C TRP A 90 -13.80 -8.77 -6.68
N VAL A 91 -13.87 -9.02 -5.37
CA VAL A 91 -12.76 -8.80 -4.43
C VAL A 91 -12.49 -10.09 -3.68
N TYR A 92 -11.21 -10.33 -3.37
CA TYR A 92 -10.77 -11.49 -2.62
C TYR A 92 -9.48 -11.18 -1.89
N SER A 93 -9.32 -11.70 -0.67
CA SER A 93 -8.09 -11.63 0.08
C SER A 93 -7.74 -12.98 0.70
N GLN A 94 -6.45 -13.20 0.96
CA GLN A 94 -5.95 -14.40 1.62
C GLN A 94 -4.65 -14.10 2.37
N GLY A 95 -4.43 -14.79 3.48
CA GLY A 95 -3.19 -14.73 4.25
C GLY A 95 -3.23 -13.72 5.38
N ILE A 96 -2.06 -13.25 5.78
CA ILE A 96 -1.83 -12.49 7.01
C ILE A 96 -1.32 -11.09 6.65
N ALA A 97 -1.94 -10.07 7.23
CA ALA A 97 -1.57 -8.66 7.06
C ALA A 97 -0.51 -8.22 8.07
N ASP A 98 -0.57 -8.75 9.29
CA ASP A 98 0.40 -8.52 10.36
C ASP A 98 0.43 -9.75 11.28
N SER A 99 1.43 -9.87 12.15
CA SER A 99 1.77 -10.99 13.04
C SER A 99 0.61 -11.87 13.51
N THR A 100 -0.54 -11.29 13.85
CA THR A 100 -1.77 -12.01 14.26
C THR A 100 -3.04 -11.59 13.51
N THR A 101 -2.93 -10.70 12.52
CA THR A 101 -4.09 -10.10 11.84
C THR A 101 -4.24 -10.67 10.45
N GLU A 102 -5.39 -11.29 10.18
CA GLU A 102 -5.73 -11.77 8.84
C GLU A 102 -5.88 -10.63 7.83
N MET A 103 -5.54 -10.91 6.58
CA MET A 103 -5.72 -9.96 5.50
C MET A 103 -7.16 -9.93 5.02
N THR A 104 -7.75 -8.75 5.01
CA THR A 104 -9.08 -8.50 4.44
C THR A 104 -8.97 -7.67 3.16
N VAL A 105 -10.03 -7.63 2.37
CA VAL A 105 -10.10 -6.76 1.18
C VAL A 105 -10.03 -5.26 1.53
N ASN A 106 -10.26 -4.91 2.79
CA ASN A 106 -10.18 -3.54 3.31
C ASN A 106 -8.82 -3.22 3.95
N THR A 107 -7.89 -4.18 4.03
CA THR A 107 -6.55 -3.95 4.56
C THR A 107 -5.78 -3.02 3.60
N PRO A 108 -5.31 -1.84 4.05
CA PRO A 108 -4.49 -0.97 3.22
C PRO A 108 -3.11 -1.60 2.97
N ILE A 109 -2.62 -1.49 1.73
CA ILE A 109 -1.35 -2.08 1.30
C ILE A 109 -0.47 -1.00 0.68
N LEU A 110 0.83 -1.03 0.97
CA LEU A 110 1.81 -0.18 0.32
C LEU A 110 1.92 -0.55 -1.18
N ILE A 111 1.55 0.38 -2.06
CA ILE A 111 1.53 0.13 -3.52
C ILE A 111 2.83 0.53 -4.24
N GLY A 112 3.80 1.10 -3.52
CA GLY A 112 5.14 1.41 -4.05
C GLY A 112 5.10 2.17 -5.38
N SER A 113 5.81 1.66 -6.40
CA SER A 113 5.90 2.31 -7.72
C SER A 113 4.56 2.53 -8.43
N THR A 114 3.53 1.74 -8.13
CA THR A 114 2.17 1.92 -8.68
C THR A 114 1.57 3.27 -8.30
N SER A 115 1.99 3.87 -7.18
CA SER A 115 1.58 5.24 -6.79
C SER A 115 1.94 6.30 -7.85
N LYS A 116 3.01 6.10 -8.63
CA LYS A 116 3.40 7.04 -9.70
C LYS A 116 2.35 7.14 -10.79
N THR A 117 1.59 6.07 -11.06
CA THR A 117 0.49 6.10 -12.03
C THR A 117 -0.62 7.04 -11.58
N LEU A 118 -0.96 7.05 -10.29
CA LEU A 118 -1.96 7.96 -9.72
C LEU A 118 -1.47 9.41 -9.74
N VAL A 119 -0.21 9.65 -9.37
CA VAL A 119 0.36 11.01 -9.42
C VAL A 119 0.44 11.51 -10.85
N SER A 120 0.85 10.66 -11.81
CA SER A 120 0.91 11.06 -13.22
C SER A 120 -0.46 11.43 -13.78
N SER A 121 -1.53 10.71 -13.42
CA SER A 121 -2.87 11.06 -13.89
C SER A 121 -3.34 12.40 -13.31
N LEU A 122 -3.02 12.70 -12.05
CA LEU A 122 -3.35 13.99 -11.44
C LEU A 122 -2.61 15.15 -12.11
N ILE A 123 -1.35 14.96 -12.50
CA ILE A 123 -0.59 15.97 -13.25
C ILE A 123 -1.21 16.20 -14.63
N LEU A 124 -1.58 15.13 -15.36
CA LEU A 124 -2.22 15.25 -16.66
C LEU A 124 -3.53 16.05 -16.59
N MET A 125 -4.36 15.79 -15.56
CA MET A 125 -5.60 16.53 -15.30
C MET A 125 -5.41 18.03 -15.04
N GLN A 126 -4.19 18.48 -14.70
CA GLN A 126 -3.89 19.90 -14.48
C GLN A 126 -3.35 20.61 -15.73
N ILE A 127 -2.89 19.83 -16.72
CA ILE A 127 -2.32 20.34 -17.96
C ILE A 127 -3.36 20.36 -19.07
N GLU A 128 -4.31 19.42 -19.05
CA GLU A 128 -5.54 19.47 -19.86
C GLU A 128 -6.49 20.58 -19.37
#